data_AF-A0A8K0DJM8-F1
#
_entry.id   AF-A0A8K0DJM8-F1
#
_cell.length_a   1.000
_cell.length_b   1.000
_cell.length_c   1.000
_cell.angle_alpha   90.00
_cell.angle_beta   90.00
_cell.angle_gamma   90.00
#
_symmetry.space_group_name_H-M   'P 1'
#
loop_
_entity.id
_entity.type
_entity.pdbx_description
1 polymer ?
#
loop_
_entity_poly.entity_id
_entity_poly.type
_entity_poly.pdbx_seq_one_letter_code
_entity_poly.pdbx_strand_id
1 'polypeptide(L)'
;WCWPGLSTYLDFLNPATQEFYSGLYTFDKFNGSTENTYIWNDMNEPAVFDDNKEKTFPKEVLHYGNVKHRDVHNIYGFLQTKGTYQGLINRSKNNKRPFILSRSHFAGSQRYTAIWTGDNTADWDHLAASLPMCLSEALAGISFCGADVGGFFKEPSEELIQRWYQVGAWLPFYREHSTFASKRREPYVFPKHVQTRIRAALRQRYIHLPLWYTLFWEHSQTGDPVISPLFYHYPDDPNILDLDTQLLVGSNVMVAPVMKSDISLIDVYFPGGKDEKWYDANTYNIYRGNGYLPINVTLDSVPVYYRGGSVISRKDTPRPSSVDTYDDDYTLYVFPNSENCAEGFLYVDDMETFSYQQGEYAYIHLKFDNLILKSRFKYYNIAYQANTKIGRIVYALPSLGIKSAKIITKGLSKEVPITCGSHYVELSNLKLDIMDSFEVHLQ
;
A
#
# COMPACT_ATOMS: atom_id res chain seq x y z
N TRP A 1 22.41 -27.73 -8.84
CA TRP A 1 22.26 -26.91 -10.04
C TRP A 1 21.27 -25.79 -9.75
N CYS A 2 21.36 -24.66 -10.44
CA CYS A 2 20.36 -23.58 -10.43
C CYS A 2 20.36 -22.92 -11.82
N TRP A 3 19.87 -21.68 -11.97
CA TRP A 3 19.85 -20.96 -13.24
C TRP A 3 21.20 -20.96 -14.00
N PRO A 4 22.37 -20.75 -13.36
CA PRO A 4 23.66 -20.78 -14.06
C PRO A 4 24.21 -22.20 -14.33
N GLY A 5 23.44 -23.26 -14.06
CA GLY A 5 23.91 -24.64 -14.11
C GLY A 5 24.56 -25.08 -12.79
N LEU A 6 25.78 -25.60 -12.84
CA LEU A 6 26.55 -25.93 -11.63
C LEU A 6 26.84 -24.63 -10.86
N SER A 7 26.54 -24.61 -9.56
CA SER A 7 26.64 -23.40 -8.74
C SER A 7 27.03 -23.73 -7.31
N THR A 8 27.70 -22.77 -6.67
CA THR A 8 27.98 -22.75 -5.23
C THR A 8 27.13 -21.66 -4.59
N TYR A 9 26.77 -21.85 -3.33
CA TYR A 9 25.93 -20.94 -2.57
C TYR A 9 26.74 -20.30 -1.44
N LEU A 10 26.51 -19.02 -1.21
CA LEU A 10 27.15 -18.27 -0.14
C LEU A 10 26.52 -18.67 1.20
N ASP A 11 27.35 -19.00 2.19
CA ASP A 11 26.86 -19.28 3.53
C ASP A 11 26.65 -17.99 4.33
N PHE A 12 25.42 -17.51 4.34
CA PHE A 12 25.06 -16.27 5.04
C PHE A 12 25.10 -16.40 6.56
N LEU A 13 25.32 -17.57 7.15
CA LEU A 13 25.58 -17.69 8.59
C LEU A 13 26.98 -17.21 8.97
N ASN A 14 27.93 -17.23 8.03
CA ASN A 14 29.29 -16.74 8.23
C ASN A 14 29.35 -15.21 8.18
N PRO A 15 29.79 -14.51 9.25
CA PRO A 15 29.94 -13.05 9.24
C PRO A 15 30.85 -12.53 8.11
N ALA A 16 31.92 -13.25 7.77
CA ALA A 16 32.82 -12.87 6.68
C ALA A 16 32.13 -12.93 5.32
N THR A 17 31.19 -13.87 5.13
CA THR A 17 30.37 -13.95 3.91
C THR A 17 29.36 -12.81 3.84
N GLN A 18 28.76 -12.40 4.96
CA GLN A 18 27.87 -11.24 5.01
C GLN A 18 28.62 -9.94 4.65
N GLU A 19 29.82 -9.74 5.19
CA GLU A 19 30.68 -8.60 4.87
C GLU A 19 31.07 -8.62 3.38
N PHE A 20 31.55 -9.76 2.88
CA PHE A 20 31.88 -9.92 1.47
C PHE A 20 30.69 -9.58 0.57
N TYR A 21 29.51 -10.18 0.83
CA TYR A 21 28.32 -10.01 0.01
C TYR A 21 27.81 -8.58 -0.01
N SER A 22 27.68 -7.93 1.17
CA SER A 22 27.28 -6.53 1.25
C SER A 22 28.28 -5.60 0.54
N GLY A 23 29.57 -5.93 0.62
CA GLY A 23 30.65 -5.21 -0.06
C GLY A 23 30.67 -5.36 -1.58
N LEU A 24 29.81 -6.18 -2.20
CA LEU A 24 29.67 -6.28 -3.66
C LEU A 24 28.75 -5.21 -4.26
N TYR A 25 27.92 -4.55 -3.44
CA TYR A 25 26.92 -3.58 -3.89
C TYR A 25 27.45 -2.16 -4.12
N THR A 26 28.76 -1.92 -3.91
CA THR A 26 29.37 -0.63 -4.20
C THR A 26 29.35 -0.36 -5.72
N PHE A 27 29.20 0.90 -6.12
CA PHE A 27 29.04 1.26 -7.55
C PHE A 27 30.26 0.89 -8.41
N ASP A 28 31.45 0.82 -7.82
CA ASP A 28 32.70 0.40 -8.48
C ASP A 28 32.81 -1.12 -8.70
N LYS A 29 32.10 -1.93 -7.91
CA LYS A 29 32.07 -3.40 -8.05
C LYS A 29 30.85 -3.87 -8.81
N PHE A 30 29.69 -3.26 -8.54
CA PHE A 30 28.46 -3.53 -9.27
C PHE A 30 28.35 -2.60 -10.49
N ASN A 31 29.22 -2.84 -11.47
CA ASN A 31 29.28 -2.05 -12.69
C ASN A 31 27.92 -1.95 -13.39
N GLY A 32 27.54 -0.73 -13.76
CA GLY A 32 26.26 -0.42 -14.40
C GLY A 32 25.10 -0.13 -13.43
N SER A 33 25.29 -0.36 -12.13
CA SER A 33 24.31 0.06 -11.12
C SER A 33 24.40 1.57 -10.85
N THR A 34 23.27 2.16 -10.49
CA THR A 34 23.13 3.59 -10.15
C THR A 34 22.38 3.74 -8.82
N GLU A 35 22.25 4.97 -8.32
CA GLU A 35 21.43 5.26 -7.15
C GLU A 35 19.96 4.85 -7.31
N ASN A 36 19.47 4.71 -8.54
CA ASN A 36 18.10 4.27 -8.86
C ASN A 36 18.00 2.77 -9.18
N THR A 37 19.08 2.01 -9.00
CA THR A 37 19.08 0.55 -9.18
C THR A 37 18.77 -0.15 -7.86
N TYR A 38 17.58 -0.73 -7.73
CA TYR A 38 17.15 -1.51 -6.55
C TYR A 38 17.26 -3.02 -6.79
N ILE A 39 17.04 -3.83 -5.75
CA ILE A 39 17.41 -5.26 -5.77
C ILE A 39 16.21 -6.18 -5.57
N TRP A 40 16.21 -7.28 -6.31
CA TRP A 40 15.30 -8.40 -6.12
C TRP A 40 16.13 -9.64 -5.72
N ASN A 41 15.90 -10.16 -4.51
CA ASN A 41 16.45 -11.42 -4.02
C ASN A 41 15.43 -12.54 -4.28
N ASP A 42 15.70 -13.33 -5.31
CA ASP A 42 14.92 -14.51 -5.66
C ASP A 42 15.75 -15.78 -5.38
N MET A 43 15.08 -16.94 -5.38
CA MET A 43 15.71 -18.26 -5.22
C MET A 43 16.43 -18.45 -3.87
N ASN A 44 16.03 -17.68 -2.86
CA ASN A 44 16.74 -17.55 -1.58
C ASN A 44 16.23 -18.47 -0.47
N GLU A 45 15.48 -19.52 -0.79
CA GLU A 45 15.03 -20.55 0.17
C GLU A 45 16.19 -21.29 0.87
N PRO A 46 17.28 -21.73 0.21
CA PRO A 46 17.73 -21.58 -1.19
C PRO A 46 17.15 -22.61 -2.15
N ALA A 47 16.82 -22.19 -3.37
CA ALA A 47 16.31 -23.08 -4.40
C ALA A 47 17.45 -23.82 -5.13
N VAL A 48 17.43 -25.15 -5.06
CA VAL A 48 18.35 -26.07 -5.72
C VAL A 48 17.57 -26.92 -6.71
N PHE A 49 17.96 -26.92 -7.98
CA PHE A 49 17.27 -27.70 -9.02
C PHE A 49 17.66 -29.18 -8.92
N ASP A 50 17.05 -29.86 -7.96
CA ASP A 50 17.09 -31.30 -7.73
C ASP A 50 15.73 -31.74 -7.17
N ASP A 51 14.91 -32.36 -8.03
CA ASP A 51 13.54 -32.77 -7.69
C ASP A 51 13.50 -33.80 -6.56
N ASN A 52 14.61 -34.50 -6.27
CA ASN A 52 14.68 -35.48 -5.20
C ASN A 52 14.92 -34.86 -3.81
N LYS A 53 15.09 -33.54 -3.71
CA LYS A 53 15.46 -32.82 -2.48
C LYS A 53 14.54 -31.66 -2.16
N GLU A 54 13.26 -31.78 -2.52
CA GLU A 54 12.27 -30.72 -2.28
C GLU A 54 12.69 -29.37 -2.91
N LYS A 55 13.58 -29.42 -3.91
CA LYS A 55 14.23 -28.28 -4.54
C LYS A 55 15.00 -27.35 -3.57
N THR A 56 15.60 -27.88 -2.50
CA THR A 56 16.45 -27.11 -1.59
C THR A 56 17.70 -27.90 -1.13
N PHE A 57 18.48 -27.38 -0.17
CA PHE A 57 19.64 -28.08 0.36
C PHE A 57 19.25 -29.35 1.14
N PRO A 58 20.09 -30.40 1.09
CA PRO A 58 20.03 -31.48 2.07
C PRO A 58 20.16 -30.96 3.51
N LYS A 59 19.41 -31.57 4.42
CA LYS A 59 19.39 -31.25 5.86
C LYS A 59 20.75 -31.31 6.56
N GLU A 60 21.68 -32.11 6.04
CA GLU A 60 23.02 -32.32 6.61
C GLU A 60 24.11 -31.39 6.03
N VAL A 61 23.77 -30.49 5.10
CA VAL A 61 24.71 -29.45 4.66
C VAL A 61 25.17 -28.65 5.88
N LEU A 62 26.48 -28.44 5.99
CA LEU A 62 27.07 -27.69 7.10
C LEU A 62 27.23 -26.22 6.73
N HIS A 63 26.78 -25.38 7.64
CA HIS A 63 27.02 -23.94 7.69
C HIS A 63 28.14 -23.63 8.68
N TYR A 64 28.53 -22.36 8.72
CA TYR A 64 29.48 -21.77 9.64
C TYR A 64 29.26 -22.25 11.08
N GLY A 65 30.35 -22.65 11.75
CA GLY A 65 30.29 -23.19 13.10
C GLY A 65 29.75 -24.63 13.19
N ASN A 66 29.79 -25.40 12.10
CA ASN A 66 29.27 -26.78 12.02
C ASN A 66 27.76 -26.90 12.29
N VAL A 67 27.01 -25.83 12.02
CA VAL A 67 25.54 -25.83 12.14
C VAL A 67 24.94 -26.55 10.94
N LYS A 68 23.97 -27.44 11.17
CA LYS A 68 23.33 -28.16 10.05
C LYS A 68 22.26 -27.30 9.41
N HIS A 69 22.06 -27.47 8.11
CA HIS A 69 21.05 -26.71 7.36
C HIS A 69 19.64 -26.86 7.94
N ARG A 70 19.29 -28.05 8.45
CA ARG A 70 18.00 -28.28 9.14
C ARG A 70 17.72 -27.30 10.29
N ASP A 71 18.76 -26.77 10.94
CA ASP A 71 18.62 -25.90 12.11
C ASP A 71 18.42 -24.43 11.70
N VAL A 72 18.76 -24.08 10.46
CA VAL A 72 18.83 -22.69 9.97
C VAL A 72 18.15 -22.46 8.62
N HIS A 73 17.51 -23.47 8.04
CA HIS A 73 16.90 -23.43 6.70
C HIS A 73 16.05 -22.17 6.50
N ASN A 74 15.07 -21.94 7.37
CA ASN A 74 14.13 -20.82 7.24
C ASN A 74 14.75 -19.43 7.43
N ILE A 75 15.93 -19.31 8.03
CA ILE A 75 16.61 -18.01 8.18
C ILE A 75 17.61 -17.73 7.06
N TYR A 76 17.88 -18.69 6.17
CA TYR A 76 18.86 -18.51 5.09
C TYR A 76 18.49 -17.32 4.19
N GLY A 77 17.26 -17.29 3.68
CA GLY A 77 16.76 -16.20 2.84
C GLY A 77 16.73 -14.86 3.55
N PHE A 78 16.33 -14.85 4.83
CA PHE A 78 16.38 -13.66 5.69
C PHE A 78 17.80 -13.09 5.80
N LEU A 79 18.82 -13.95 6.01
CA LEU A 79 20.20 -13.52 6.15
C LEU A 79 20.78 -12.96 4.82
N GLN A 80 20.41 -13.55 3.68
CA GLN A 80 20.75 -12.99 2.37
C GLN A 80 20.18 -11.57 2.22
N THR A 81 18.88 -11.42 2.48
CA THR A 81 18.17 -10.14 2.36
C THR A 81 18.75 -9.07 3.30
N LYS A 82 19.13 -9.46 4.52
CA LYS A 82 19.86 -8.59 5.46
C LYS A 82 21.22 -8.15 4.90
N GLY A 83 21.96 -9.06 4.27
CA GLY A 83 23.23 -8.75 3.59
C GLY A 83 23.04 -7.77 2.42
N THR A 84 21.99 -7.96 1.60
CA THR A 84 21.60 -7.03 0.54
C THR A 84 21.30 -5.65 1.11
N TYR A 85 20.46 -5.58 2.14
CA TYR A 85 20.11 -4.34 2.84
C TYR A 85 21.37 -3.59 3.28
N GLN A 86 22.30 -4.27 3.95
CA GLN A 86 23.55 -3.66 4.38
C GLN A 86 24.37 -3.11 3.20
N GLY A 87 24.41 -3.83 2.08
CA GLY A 87 25.10 -3.35 0.87
C GLY A 87 24.50 -2.07 0.30
N LEU A 88 23.17 -1.98 0.24
CA LEU A 88 22.46 -0.79 -0.26
C LEU A 88 22.57 0.41 0.69
N ILE A 89 22.58 0.16 1.99
CA ILE A 89 22.85 1.17 3.01
C ILE A 89 24.28 1.70 2.87
N ASN A 90 25.27 0.80 2.76
CA ASN A 90 26.68 1.18 2.66
C ASN A 90 26.97 1.99 1.40
N ARG A 91 26.47 1.56 0.23
CA ARG A 91 26.74 2.27 -1.04
C ARG A 91 26.15 3.68 -1.08
N SER A 92 25.09 3.94 -0.30
CA SER A 92 24.46 5.26 -0.16
C SER A 92 24.98 6.05 1.04
N LYS A 93 26.01 5.54 1.75
CA LYS A 93 26.57 6.15 2.97
C LYS A 93 25.52 6.38 4.07
N ASN A 94 24.61 5.43 4.26
CA ASN A 94 23.49 5.49 5.20
C ASN A 94 22.47 6.61 4.91
N ASN A 95 22.45 7.15 3.69
CA ASN A 95 21.54 8.25 3.35
C ASN A 95 20.19 7.74 2.80
N LYS A 96 20.20 6.77 1.89
CA LYS A 96 19.02 6.40 1.09
C LYS A 96 18.35 5.12 1.61
N ARG A 97 17.01 5.15 1.72
CA ARG A 97 16.20 3.98 2.05
C ARG A 97 16.30 2.94 0.92
N PRO A 98 16.61 1.67 1.22
CA PRO A 98 16.65 0.63 0.19
C PRO A 98 15.24 0.15 -0.16
N PHE A 99 15.07 -0.26 -1.42
CA PHE A 99 13.98 -1.14 -1.82
C PHE A 99 14.59 -2.50 -2.18
N ILE A 100 14.09 -3.54 -1.49
CA ILE A 100 14.43 -4.94 -1.74
C ILE A 100 13.12 -5.71 -1.83
N LEU A 101 13.03 -6.58 -2.83
CA LEU A 101 11.99 -7.60 -2.91
C LEU A 101 12.63 -8.95 -2.59
N SER A 102 11.99 -9.77 -1.75
CA SER A 102 12.52 -11.09 -1.34
C SER A 102 11.45 -12.16 -1.45
N ARG A 103 11.82 -13.36 -1.92
CA ARG A 103 10.89 -14.50 -1.98
C ARG A 103 10.76 -15.14 -0.62
N SER A 104 11.86 -15.72 -0.16
CA SER A 104 11.97 -16.30 1.18
C SER A 104 12.11 -15.22 2.23
N HIS A 105 11.52 -15.46 3.39
CA HIS A 105 11.48 -14.53 4.50
C HIS A 105 11.26 -15.28 5.81
N PHE A 106 11.49 -14.59 6.93
CA PHE A 106 11.28 -15.11 8.28
C PHE A 106 10.83 -13.98 9.20
N ALA A 107 10.51 -14.30 10.46
CA ALA A 107 10.22 -13.30 11.47
C ALA A 107 11.35 -12.27 11.56
N GLY A 108 11.03 -10.99 11.33
CA GLY A 108 11.99 -9.89 11.27
C GLY A 108 12.34 -9.41 9.87
N SER A 109 11.91 -10.09 8.80
CA SER A 109 12.11 -9.66 7.40
C SER A 109 11.47 -8.30 7.09
N GLN A 110 10.40 -7.91 7.78
CA GLN A 110 9.71 -6.62 7.59
C GLN A 110 10.62 -5.40 7.76
N ARG A 111 11.77 -5.55 8.43
CA ARG A 111 12.77 -4.47 8.60
C ARG A 111 13.56 -4.18 7.32
N TYR A 112 13.55 -5.09 6.34
CA TYR A 112 14.53 -5.08 5.26
C TYR A 112 13.93 -5.17 3.85
N THR A 113 12.72 -5.68 3.70
CA THR A 113 12.21 -6.08 2.37
C THR A 113 10.70 -5.99 2.24
N ALA A 114 10.25 -5.77 1.01
CA ALA A 114 8.95 -6.23 0.54
C ALA A 114 9.01 -7.73 0.22
N ILE A 115 7.86 -8.40 0.23
CA ILE A 115 7.73 -9.79 -0.22
C ILE A 115 6.64 -9.91 -1.28
N TRP A 116 6.67 -11.02 -2.01
CA TRP A 116 5.55 -11.44 -2.84
C TRP A 116 5.29 -12.92 -2.66
N THR A 117 4.08 -13.36 -3.00
CA THR A 117 3.58 -14.73 -2.79
C THR A 117 4.18 -15.80 -3.72
N GLY A 118 5.24 -15.47 -4.47
CA GLY A 118 5.91 -16.40 -5.36
C GLY A 118 5.20 -16.60 -6.70
N ASP A 119 5.51 -17.72 -7.34
CA ASP A 119 5.09 -18.05 -8.70
C ASP A 119 3.62 -18.54 -8.73
N ASN A 120 2.69 -17.59 -8.70
CA ASN A 120 1.24 -17.86 -8.82
C ASN A 120 0.81 -18.16 -10.27
N THR A 121 -0.46 -18.50 -10.47
CA THR A 121 -0.99 -18.90 -11.79
C THR A 121 -2.01 -17.89 -12.28
N ALA A 122 -2.08 -17.68 -13.61
CA ALA A 122 -3.05 -16.85 -14.32
C ALA A 122 -4.50 -17.40 -14.26
N ASP A 123 -5.08 -17.55 -13.06
CA ASP A 123 -6.45 -18.02 -12.83
C ASP A 123 -7.16 -17.28 -11.68
N TRP A 124 -8.48 -17.47 -11.58
CA TRP A 124 -9.35 -16.78 -10.62
C TRP A 124 -9.15 -17.25 -9.17
N ASP A 125 -8.80 -18.52 -8.97
CA ASP A 125 -8.56 -19.05 -7.63
C ASP A 125 -7.29 -18.44 -7.03
N HIS A 126 -6.23 -18.28 -7.84
CA HIS A 126 -5.01 -17.57 -7.45
C HIS A 126 -5.23 -16.06 -7.27
N LEU A 127 -6.12 -15.44 -8.04
CA LEU A 127 -6.57 -14.07 -7.77
C LEU A 127 -7.23 -13.98 -6.39
N ALA A 128 -8.21 -14.85 -6.12
CA ALA A 128 -8.92 -14.86 -4.83
C ALA A 128 -7.98 -15.16 -3.67
N ALA A 129 -7.09 -16.15 -3.80
CA ALA A 129 -6.12 -16.55 -2.78
C ALA A 129 -5.09 -15.46 -2.47
N SER A 130 -4.80 -14.55 -3.41
CA SER A 130 -3.84 -13.46 -3.17
C SER A 130 -4.22 -12.61 -1.96
N LEU A 131 -5.52 -12.45 -1.69
CA LEU A 131 -6.02 -11.62 -0.62
C LEU A 131 -5.76 -12.22 0.76
N PRO A 132 -6.26 -13.42 1.12
CA PRO A 132 -5.97 -14.04 2.41
C PRO A 132 -4.47 -14.28 2.63
N MET A 133 -3.68 -14.56 1.59
CA MET A 133 -2.23 -14.69 1.71
C MET A 133 -1.56 -13.37 2.13
N CYS A 134 -1.91 -12.25 1.51
CA CYS A 134 -1.35 -10.95 1.91
C CYS A 134 -1.84 -10.51 3.29
N LEU A 135 -3.10 -10.83 3.64
CA LEU A 135 -3.66 -10.55 4.95
C LEU A 135 -2.96 -11.35 6.07
N SER A 136 -2.64 -12.63 5.82
CA SER A 136 -1.90 -13.43 6.80
C SER A 136 -0.49 -12.88 7.04
N GLU A 137 0.20 -12.43 5.99
CA GLU A 137 1.51 -11.80 6.10
C GLU A 137 1.45 -10.47 6.86
N ALA A 138 0.42 -9.66 6.57
CA ALA A 138 0.22 -8.40 7.28
C ALA A 138 0.00 -8.62 8.79
N LEU A 139 -0.83 -9.59 9.17
CA LEU A 139 -1.03 -10.00 10.58
C LEU A 139 0.25 -10.57 11.22
N ALA A 140 1.10 -11.23 10.44
CA ALA A 140 2.41 -11.72 10.90
C ALA A 140 3.47 -10.61 11.00
N GLY A 141 3.11 -9.35 10.69
CA GLY A 141 3.97 -8.18 10.78
C GLY A 141 4.74 -7.84 9.50
N ILE A 142 4.50 -8.54 8.39
CA ILE A 142 5.09 -8.25 7.07
C ILE A 142 4.01 -7.63 6.18
N SER A 143 3.68 -6.37 6.45
CA SER A 143 2.63 -5.67 5.70
C SER A 143 3.02 -5.32 4.26
N PHE A 144 4.30 -5.30 3.90
CA PHE A 144 4.70 -4.98 2.52
C PHE A 144 4.67 -6.23 1.61
N CYS A 145 3.47 -6.82 1.47
CA CYS A 145 3.22 -8.05 0.71
C CYS A 145 2.36 -7.79 -0.53
N GLY A 146 2.48 -8.66 -1.54
CA GLY A 146 1.70 -8.62 -2.77
C GLY A 146 1.74 -9.95 -3.53
N ALA A 147 0.98 -10.01 -4.63
CA ALA A 147 0.99 -11.13 -5.57
C ALA A 147 1.21 -10.63 -6.99
N ASP A 148 1.75 -11.49 -7.85
CA ASP A 148 1.98 -11.12 -9.25
C ASP A 148 0.65 -10.90 -9.97
N VAL A 149 0.41 -9.64 -10.34
CA VAL A 149 -0.74 -9.19 -11.10
C VAL A 149 -0.65 -9.82 -12.49
N GLY A 150 -1.73 -10.45 -12.94
CA GLY A 150 -1.72 -11.23 -14.18
C GLY A 150 -1.40 -12.72 -13.98
N GLY A 151 -0.86 -13.12 -12.83
CA GLY A 151 -0.46 -14.49 -12.54
C GLY A 151 0.84 -14.87 -13.25
N PHE A 152 1.82 -15.42 -12.55
CA PHE A 152 3.15 -15.69 -13.11
C PHE A 152 3.11 -16.73 -14.24
N PHE A 153 2.43 -17.86 -14.03
CA PHE A 153 2.23 -18.90 -15.04
C PHE A 153 0.95 -18.70 -15.86
N LYS A 154 0.91 -19.25 -17.08
CA LYS A 154 -0.24 -19.23 -18.01
C LYS A 154 -0.61 -17.82 -18.52
N GLU A 155 -1.70 -17.75 -19.28
CA GLU A 155 -2.20 -16.52 -19.89
C GLU A 155 -3.55 -16.12 -19.27
N PRO A 156 -3.69 -14.90 -18.72
CA PRO A 156 -4.97 -14.44 -18.22
C PRO A 156 -5.92 -14.09 -19.37
N SER A 157 -7.23 -14.28 -19.16
CA SER A 157 -8.24 -13.69 -20.03
C SER A 157 -8.24 -12.16 -19.90
N GLU A 158 -8.86 -11.45 -20.85
CA GLU A 158 -9.04 -9.99 -20.73
C GLU A 158 -9.77 -9.61 -19.44
N GLU A 159 -10.80 -10.36 -19.06
CA GLU A 159 -11.53 -10.12 -17.82
C GLU A 159 -10.61 -10.28 -16.60
N LEU A 160 -9.89 -11.40 -16.54
CA LEU A 160 -9.03 -11.73 -15.40
C LEU A 160 -7.93 -10.69 -15.21
N ILE A 161 -7.22 -10.28 -16.27
CA ILE A 161 -6.14 -9.29 -16.14
C ILE A 161 -6.70 -7.96 -15.60
N GLN A 162 -7.87 -7.51 -16.07
CA GLN A 162 -8.49 -6.28 -15.57
C GLN A 162 -8.83 -6.38 -14.09
N ARG A 163 -9.43 -7.49 -13.64
CA ARG A 163 -9.71 -7.73 -12.22
C ARG A 163 -8.44 -7.80 -11.38
N TRP A 164 -7.37 -8.39 -11.91
CA TRP A 164 -6.09 -8.42 -11.23
C TRP A 164 -5.49 -7.05 -10.98
N TYR A 165 -5.55 -6.16 -11.98
CA TYR A 165 -5.10 -4.78 -11.80
C TYR A 165 -5.94 -4.06 -10.73
N GLN A 166 -7.25 -4.33 -10.66
CA GLN A 166 -8.15 -3.76 -9.67
C GLN A 166 -7.85 -4.26 -8.25
N VAL A 167 -7.62 -5.56 -8.06
CA VAL A 167 -7.26 -6.14 -6.75
C VAL A 167 -5.87 -5.70 -6.33
N GLY A 168 -4.88 -5.85 -7.21
CA GLY A 168 -3.49 -5.51 -6.93
C GLY A 168 -3.28 -4.03 -6.58
N ALA A 169 -4.11 -3.12 -7.11
CA ALA A 169 -4.07 -1.70 -6.75
C ALA A 169 -4.28 -1.48 -5.24
N TRP A 170 -4.95 -2.42 -4.55
CA TRP A 170 -5.23 -2.41 -3.12
C TRP A 170 -4.36 -3.37 -2.30
N LEU A 171 -3.34 -3.99 -2.91
CA LEU A 171 -2.32 -4.74 -2.18
C LEU A 171 -1.08 -3.85 -1.93
N PRO A 172 -0.43 -3.96 -0.76
CA PRO A 172 0.71 -3.11 -0.39
C PRO A 172 1.85 -3.12 -1.41
N PHE A 173 2.29 -4.30 -1.85
CA PHE A 173 3.21 -4.46 -2.98
C PHE A 173 2.44 -4.76 -4.27
N TYR A 174 2.68 -3.97 -5.32
CA TYR A 174 1.89 -4.00 -6.56
C TYR A 174 2.80 -4.12 -7.79
N ARG A 175 2.90 -5.33 -8.34
CA ARG A 175 3.75 -5.68 -9.48
C ARG A 175 3.00 -6.57 -10.47
N GLU A 176 3.09 -6.25 -11.76
CA GLU A 176 2.79 -7.19 -12.84
C GLU A 176 4.08 -7.96 -13.19
N HIS A 177 3.98 -9.28 -13.24
CA HIS A 177 5.12 -10.14 -13.57
C HIS A 177 4.66 -11.45 -14.18
N SER A 178 5.38 -11.95 -15.18
CA SER A 178 5.07 -13.17 -15.92
C SER A 178 6.31 -14.02 -16.16
N THR A 179 6.08 -15.31 -16.42
CA THR A 179 7.14 -16.22 -16.86
C THR A 179 7.62 -15.90 -18.27
N PHE A 180 8.85 -16.27 -18.60
CA PHE A 180 9.46 -16.02 -19.91
C PHE A 180 8.67 -16.63 -21.08
N ALA A 181 7.90 -17.69 -20.81
CA ALA A 181 7.10 -18.41 -21.80
C ALA A 181 5.76 -17.70 -22.10
N SER A 182 5.36 -16.71 -21.29
CA SER A 182 4.09 -16.02 -21.48
C SER A 182 4.13 -15.00 -22.62
N LYS A 183 2.96 -14.71 -23.18
CA LYS A 183 2.78 -13.59 -24.11
C LYS A 183 3.04 -12.26 -23.38
N ARG A 184 3.46 -11.27 -24.16
CA ARG A 184 3.58 -9.88 -23.68
C ARG A 184 2.22 -9.39 -23.21
N ARG A 185 2.20 -8.76 -22.05
CA ARG A 185 0.98 -8.31 -21.37
C ARG A 185 1.17 -7.00 -20.61
N GLU A 186 2.12 -6.17 -21.06
CA GLU A 186 2.16 -4.79 -20.62
C GLU A 186 0.80 -4.14 -20.89
N PRO A 187 0.27 -3.27 -20.01
CA PRO A 187 -1.09 -2.73 -20.13
C PRO A 187 -1.45 -2.21 -21.52
N TYR A 188 -0.49 -1.60 -22.22
CA TYR A 188 -0.70 -0.99 -23.53
C TYR A 188 -0.82 -1.97 -24.70
N VAL A 189 -0.54 -3.26 -24.53
CA VAL A 189 -0.70 -4.27 -25.60
C VAL A 189 -2.16 -4.71 -25.78
N PHE A 190 -3.01 -4.48 -24.77
CA PHE A 190 -4.42 -4.87 -24.80
C PHE A 190 -5.30 -3.90 -25.58
N PRO A 191 -6.53 -4.29 -25.98
CA PRO A 191 -7.49 -3.38 -26.58
C PRO A 191 -7.85 -2.17 -25.71
N LYS A 192 -8.37 -1.10 -26.33
CA LYS A 192 -8.58 0.19 -25.66
C LYS A 192 -9.52 0.12 -24.45
N HIS A 193 -10.54 -0.74 -24.47
CA HIS A 193 -11.44 -0.93 -23.32
C HIS A 193 -10.70 -1.51 -22.12
N VAL A 194 -9.87 -2.54 -22.32
CA VAL A 194 -9.01 -3.12 -21.28
C VAL A 194 -8.03 -2.08 -20.73
N GLN A 195 -7.34 -1.36 -21.63
CA GLN A 195 -6.41 -0.29 -21.22
C GLN A 195 -7.09 0.78 -20.36
N THR A 196 -8.37 1.08 -20.62
CA THR A 196 -9.12 2.10 -19.88
C THR A 196 -9.35 1.66 -18.44
N ARG A 197 -9.73 0.39 -18.24
CA ARG A 197 -9.96 -0.16 -16.90
C ARG A 197 -8.66 -0.35 -16.12
N ILE A 198 -7.61 -0.84 -16.77
CA ILE A 198 -6.28 -0.93 -16.16
C ILE A 198 -5.79 0.47 -15.75
N ARG A 199 -5.94 1.48 -16.62
CA ARG A 199 -5.57 2.86 -16.29
C ARG A 199 -6.41 3.42 -15.13
N ALA A 200 -7.68 3.06 -15.02
CA ALA A 200 -8.51 3.45 -13.88
C ALA A 200 -8.00 2.84 -12.58
N ALA A 201 -7.66 1.54 -12.56
CA ALA A 201 -7.07 0.88 -11.38
C ALA A 201 -5.71 1.50 -10.99
N LEU A 202 -4.83 1.76 -11.96
CA LEU A 202 -3.57 2.46 -11.72
C LEU A 202 -3.80 3.85 -11.11
N ARG A 203 -4.75 4.62 -11.65
CA ARG A 203 -5.10 5.94 -11.09
C ARG A 203 -5.64 5.83 -9.67
N GLN A 204 -6.48 4.82 -9.38
CA GLN A 204 -6.94 4.56 -8.01
C GLN A 204 -5.75 4.34 -7.07
N ARG A 205 -4.75 3.53 -7.43
CA ARG A 205 -3.53 3.40 -6.61
C ARG A 205 -2.82 4.74 -6.43
N TYR A 206 -2.61 5.50 -7.51
CA TYR A 206 -1.84 6.75 -7.49
C TYR A 206 -2.48 7.85 -6.63
N ILE A 207 -3.80 8.07 -6.76
CA ILE A 207 -4.46 9.11 -5.97
C ILE A 207 -4.43 8.80 -4.46
N HIS A 208 -4.30 7.54 -4.08
CA HIS A 208 -4.21 7.08 -2.69
C HIS A 208 -2.79 6.92 -2.17
N LEU A 209 -1.74 7.26 -2.93
CA LEU A 209 -0.36 7.19 -2.43
C LEU A 209 -0.14 7.92 -1.09
N PRO A 210 -0.76 9.09 -0.82
CA PRO A 210 -0.66 9.72 0.51
C PRO A 210 -1.19 8.85 1.65
N LEU A 211 -2.31 8.14 1.42
CA LEU A 211 -2.86 7.18 2.39
C LEU A 211 -1.90 6.02 2.61
N TRP A 212 -1.45 5.37 1.53
CA TRP A 212 -0.49 4.26 1.62
C TRP A 212 0.77 4.66 2.38
N TYR A 213 1.33 5.82 2.05
CA TYR A 213 2.57 6.29 2.65
C TYR A 213 2.42 6.63 4.14
N THR A 214 1.27 7.21 4.51
CA THR A 214 0.94 7.46 5.92
C THR A 214 0.81 6.15 6.70
N LEU A 215 0.10 5.15 6.15
CA LEU A 215 -0.06 3.86 6.82
C LEU A 215 1.26 3.09 6.94
N PHE A 216 2.14 3.16 5.93
CA PHE A 216 3.47 2.56 6.04
C PHE A 216 4.35 3.25 7.09
N TRP A 217 4.23 4.57 7.24
CA TRP A 217 4.86 5.26 8.35
C TRP A 217 4.29 4.78 9.69
N GLU A 218 2.96 4.75 9.87
CA GLU A 218 2.32 4.28 11.10
C GLU A 218 2.71 2.82 11.43
N HIS A 219 2.70 1.93 10.44
CA HIS A 219 3.20 0.55 10.58
C HIS A 219 4.64 0.50 11.08
N SER A 220 5.53 1.38 10.59
CA SER A 220 6.92 1.44 11.06
C SER A 220 7.06 1.91 12.52
N GLN A 221 6.05 2.60 13.06
CA GLN A 221 6.03 3.11 14.43
C GLN A 221 5.36 2.14 15.42
N THR A 222 4.23 1.53 15.03
CA THR A 222 3.39 0.73 15.93
C THR A 222 3.42 -0.77 15.64
N GLY A 223 3.78 -1.16 14.41
CA GLY A 223 3.64 -2.52 13.93
C GLY A 223 2.23 -2.88 13.44
N ASP A 224 1.25 -1.96 13.53
CA ASP A 224 -0.10 -2.20 13.04
C ASP A 224 -0.10 -2.49 11.54
N PRO A 225 -0.92 -3.43 11.06
CA PRO A 225 -0.85 -3.85 9.68
C PRO A 225 -1.41 -2.78 8.73
N VAL A 226 -0.75 -2.58 7.58
CA VAL A 226 -1.19 -1.60 6.56
C VAL A 226 -2.50 -2.03 5.92
N ILE A 227 -2.69 -3.33 5.73
CA ILE A 227 -3.96 -3.95 5.36
C ILE A 227 -4.37 -4.97 6.41
N SER A 228 -5.65 -5.09 6.70
CA SER A 228 -6.15 -6.04 7.70
C SER A 228 -7.43 -6.73 7.26
N PRO A 229 -7.69 -7.95 7.75
CA PRO A 229 -9.04 -8.50 7.68
C PRO A 229 -9.98 -7.65 8.54
N LEU A 230 -11.29 -7.77 8.29
CA LEU A 230 -12.27 -6.97 9.02
C LEU A 230 -12.22 -7.27 10.52
N PHE A 231 -12.04 -8.54 10.92
CA PHE A 231 -12.03 -8.92 12.34
C PHE A 231 -10.95 -8.19 13.16
N TYR A 232 -9.88 -7.68 12.54
CA TYR A 232 -8.84 -6.92 13.24
C TYR A 232 -9.39 -5.66 13.90
N HIS A 233 -10.32 -4.98 13.23
CA HIS A 233 -10.97 -3.76 13.74
C HIS A 233 -12.36 -4.02 14.35
N TYR A 234 -12.90 -5.22 14.16
CA TYR A 234 -14.23 -5.63 14.62
C TYR A 234 -14.16 -7.01 15.30
N PRO A 235 -13.37 -7.16 16.39
CA PRO A 235 -13.10 -8.47 16.99
C PRO A 235 -14.34 -9.15 17.60
N ASP A 236 -15.36 -8.36 17.95
CA ASP A 236 -16.58 -8.84 18.59
C ASP A 236 -17.67 -9.28 17.58
N ASP A 237 -17.43 -9.16 16.28
CA ASP A 237 -18.38 -9.59 15.24
C ASP A 237 -18.04 -11.02 14.76
N PRO A 238 -18.84 -12.04 15.13
CA PRO A 238 -18.54 -13.43 14.79
C PRO A 238 -18.76 -13.74 13.30
N ASN A 239 -19.45 -12.89 12.54
CA ASN A 239 -19.81 -13.19 11.15
C ASN A 239 -18.66 -12.96 10.15
N ILE A 240 -17.56 -12.38 10.60
CA ILE A 240 -16.44 -11.94 9.75
C ILE A 240 -15.11 -12.63 10.07
N LEU A 241 -15.11 -13.64 10.95
CA LEU A 241 -13.90 -14.35 11.34
C LEU A 241 -13.27 -15.10 10.17
N ASP A 242 -14.10 -15.72 9.33
CA ASP A 242 -13.68 -16.47 8.13
C ASP A 242 -13.81 -15.65 6.84
N LEU A 243 -14.04 -14.34 6.94
CA LEU A 243 -14.24 -13.48 5.77
C LEU A 243 -12.91 -13.14 5.10
N ASP A 244 -12.72 -13.61 3.88
CA ASP A 244 -11.52 -13.43 3.06
C ASP A 244 -11.80 -12.74 1.71
N THR A 245 -13.00 -12.19 1.53
CA THR A 245 -13.44 -11.53 0.29
C THR A 245 -13.30 -10.00 0.34
N GLN A 246 -12.93 -9.45 1.50
CA GLN A 246 -12.77 -8.02 1.73
C GLN A 246 -11.52 -7.74 2.55
N LEU A 247 -11.00 -6.53 2.43
CA LEU A 247 -9.88 -6.04 3.24
C LEU A 247 -10.15 -4.63 3.72
N LEU A 248 -9.50 -4.24 4.81
CA LEU A 248 -9.35 -2.86 5.23
C LEU A 248 -7.94 -2.37 4.90
N VAL A 249 -7.81 -1.14 4.39
CA VAL A 249 -6.55 -0.41 4.25
C VAL A 249 -6.50 0.62 5.38
N GLY A 250 -5.63 0.37 6.36
CA GLY A 250 -5.74 0.94 7.69
C GLY A 250 -7.13 0.65 8.30
N SER A 251 -7.67 1.57 9.09
CA SER A 251 -9.00 1.45 9.67
C SER A 251 -10.13 2.09 8.85
N ASN A 252 -9.80 2.78 7.75
CA ASN A 252 -10.65 3.81 7.16
C ASN A 252 -11.12 3.52 5.74
N VAL A 253 -10.54 2.55 5.04
CA VAL A 253 -10.92 2.19 3.67
C VAL A 253 -11.21 0.71 3.58
N MET A 254 -12.43 0.33 3.24
CA MET A 254 -12.83 -1.04 2.97
C MET A 254 -12.87 -1.29 1.46
N VAL A 255 -12.25 -2.37 1.01
CA VAL A 255 -12.24 -2.79 -0.39
C VAL A 255 -12.91 -4.16 -0.49
N ALA A 256 -13.89 -4.28 -1.40
CA ALA A 256 -14.58 -5.53 -1.71
C ALA A 256 -14.36 -5.87 -3.19
N PRO A 257 -13.18 -6.38 -3.57
CA PRO A 257 -12.83 -6.61 -4.96
C PRO A 257 -13.67 -7.71 -5.61
N VAL A 258 -13.82 -7.63 -6.94
CA VAL A 258 -14.43 -8.72 -7.74
C VAL A 258 -13.36 -9.75 -8.08
N MET A 259 -13.50 -10.97 -7.53
CA MET A 259 -12.53 -12.05 -7.65
C MET A 259 -13.09 -13.34 -8.27
N LYS A 260 -14.24 -13.25 -8.96
CA LYS A 260 -14.85 -14.36 -9.72
C LYS A 260 -15.20 -13.87 -11.13
N SER A 261 -15.21 -14.79 -12.11
CA SER A 261 -15.56 -14.49 -13.50
C SER A 261 -17.05 -14.33 -13.70
N ASP A 262 -17.43 -13.52 -14.70
CA ASP A 262 -18.80 -13.44 -15.23
C ASP A 262 -19.87 -13.09 -14.19
N ILE A 263 -19.50 -12.34 -13.15
CA ILE A 263 -20.44 -11.86 -12.12
C ILE A 263 -20.77 -10.38 -12.28
N SER A 264 -22.03 -10.05 -12.02
CA SER A 264 -22.57 -8.68 -11.99
C SER A 264 -23.04 -8.25 -10.60
N LEU A 265 -22.88 -9.13 -9.60
CA LEU A 265 -23.32 -8.92 -8.22
C LEU A 265 -22.30 -9.56 -7.27
N ILE A 266 -21.95 -8.84 -6.21
CA ILE A 266 -21.20 -9.39 -5.07
C ILE A 266 -21.95 -9.11 -3.77
N ASP A 267 -21.78 -9.96 -2.77
CA ASP A 267 -22.25 -9.70 -1.41
C ASP A 267 -21.13 -9.02 -0.61
N VAL A 268 -21.39 -7.81 -0.12
CA VAL A 268 -20.45 -7.03 0.68
C VAL A 268 -20.95 -6.97 2.11
N TYR A 269 -20.13 -7.40 3.07
CA TYR A 269 -20.37 -7.25 4.49
C TYR A 269 -19.98 -5.86 4.97
N PHE A 270 -20.92 -5.12 5.55
CA PHE A 270 -20.66 -3.84 6.20
C PHE A 270 -20.66 -4.02 7.73
N PRO A 271 -19.49 -3.88 8.40
CA PRO A 271 -19.37 -4.06 9.85
C PRO A 271 -19.76 -2.79 10.63
N GLY A 272 -19.77 -2.90 11.98
CA GLY A 272 -19.84 -1.76 12.91
C GLY A 272 -21.24 -1.31 13.35
N GLY A 273 -22.29 -2.01 12.96
CA GLY A 273 -23.66 -1.69 13.37
C GLY A 273 -24.27 -0.49 12.64
N LYS A 274 -25.54 -0.22 12.96
CA LYS A 274 -26.41 0.72 12.22
C LYS A 274 -25.89 2.16 12.22
N ASP A 275 -25.13 2.52 13.24
CA ASP A 275 -24.57 3.86 13.43
C ASP A 275 -23.30 4.07 12.60
N GLU A 276 -22.59 2.99 12.26
CA GLU A 276 -21.44 3.07 11.38
C GLU A 276 -21.89 3.30 9.93
N LYS A 277 -21.22 4.27 9.29
CA LYS A 277 -21.44 4.66 7.92
C LYS A 277 -20.27 4.21 7.07
N TRP A 278 -20.56 3.71 5.89
CA TRP A 278 -19.59 3.39 4.85
C TRP A 278 -19.99 4.15 3.59
N TYR A 279 -19.15 5.09 3.17
CA TYR A 279 -19.38 5.94 2.02
C TYR A 279 -18.75 5.32 0.78
N ASP A 280 -19.52 5.08 -0.28
CA ASP A 280 -18.95 4.72 -1.57
C ASP A 280 -17.94 5.80 -2.02
N ALA A 281 -16.71 5.39 -2.33
CA ALA A 281 -15.59 6.30 -2.55
C ALA A 281 -15.73 7.19 -3.79
N ASN A 282 -16.69 6.90 -4.68
CA ASN A 282 -16.93 7.66 -5.91
C ASN A 282 -18.25 8.45 -5.85
N THR A 283 -19.32 7.84 -5.31
CA THR A 283 -20.68 8.38 -5.34
C THR A 283 -21.11 9.02 -4.03
N TYR A 284 -20.39 8.76 -2.93
CA TYR A 284 -20.72 9.18 -1.56
C TYR A 284 -22.03 8.60 -1.02
N ASN A 285 -22.61 7.60 -1.70
CA ASN A 285 -23.74 6.85 -1.18
C ASN A 285 -23.37 6.17 0.13
N ILE A 286 -24.28 6.19 1.10
CA ILE A 286 -24.04 5.68 2.44
C ILE A 286 -24.64 4.27 2.56
N TYR A 287 -23.79 3.34 2.97
CA TYR A 287 -24.14 2.01 3.45
C TYR A 287 -24.01 1.99 4.97
N ARG A 288 -24.90 1.27 5.65
CA ARG A 288 -24.87 1.14 7.11
C ARG A 288 -24.32 -0.22 7.50
N GLY A 289 -23.62 -0.29 8.62
CA GLY A 289 -23.10 -1.54 9.18
C GLY A 289 -24.24 -2.49 9.58
N ASN A 290 -24.77 -3.27 8.65
CA ASN A 290 -25.92 -4.13 8.90
C ASN A 290 -25.75 -5.52 8.28
N GLY A 291 -24.50 -5.98 8.17
CA GLY A 291 -24.15 -7.26 7.56
C GLY A 291 -24.06 -7.20 6.04
N TYR A 292 -24.41 -8.31 5.39
CA TYR A 292 -24.31 -8.44 3.93
C TYR A 292 -25.35 -7.60 3.19
N LEU A 293 -24.89 -6.91 2.15
CA LEU A 293 -25.74 -6.26 1.15
C LEU A 293 -25.29 -6.68 -0.26
N PRO A 294 -26.23 -6.96 -1.17
CA PRO A 294 -25.92 -7.25 -2.56
C PRO A 294 -25.55 -5.96 -3.30
N ILE A 295 -24.38 -5.94 -3.92
CA ILE A 295 -23.83 -4.78 -4.64
C ILE A 295 -23.65 -5.13 -6.11
N ASN A 296 -24.30 -4.36 -6.98
CA ASN A 296 -24.12 -4.49 -8.43
C ASN A 296 -22.72 -4.03 -8.83
N VAL A 297 -22.07 -4.85 -9.65
CA VAL A 297 -20.72 -4.58 -10.16
C VAL A 297 -20.70 -4.73 -11.68
N THR A 298 -19.90 -3.90 -12.33
CA THR A 298 -19.51 -4.06 -13.73
C THR A 298 -18.01 -4.30 -13.80
N LEU A 299 -17.46 -4.49 -15.01
CA LEU A 299 -16.01 -4.52 -15.19
C LEU A 299 -15.33 -3.21 -14.81
N ASP A 300 -16.04 -2.09 -14.82
CA ASP A 300 -15.53 -0.78 -14.42
C ASP A 300 -15.58 -0.56 -12.90
N SER A 301 -16.33 -1.39 -12.16
CA SER A 301 -16.50 -1.29 -10.72
C SER A 301 -15.32 -1.89 -9.95
N VAL A 302 -14.78 -1.10 -9.01
CA VAL A 302 -14.00 -1.60 -7.87
C VAL A 302 -14.70 -1.07 -6.61
N PRO A 303 -15.48 -1.91 -5.92
CA PRO A 303 -16.19 -1.50 -4.70
C PRO A 303 -15.21 -1.09 -3.60
N VAL A 304 -15.21 0.19 -3.27
CA VAL A 304 -14.34 0.82 -2.28
C VAL A 304 -15.20 1.75 -1.44
N TYR A 305 -15.09 1.62 -0.13
CA TYR A 305 -15.90 2.34 0.83
C TYR A 305 -15.04 3.02 1.88
N TYR A 306 -15.31 4.28 2.15
CA TYR A 306 -14.67 5.04 3.21
C TYR A 306 -15.50 5.03 4.46
N ARG A 307 -14.84 4.77 5.58
CA ARG A 307 -15.48 4.74 6.88
C ARG A 307 -15.91 6.15 7.27
N GLY A 308 -17.14 6.30 7.74
CA GLY A 308 -17.59 7.51 8.41
C GLY A 308 -16.78 7.73 9.68
N GLY A 309 -16.38 8.97 9.93
CA GLY A 309 -15.39 9.29 10.95
C GLY A 309 -13.98 9.49 10.39
N SER A 310 -13.76 9.43 9.07
CA SER A 310 -12.43 9.51 8.48
C SER A 310 -12.17 10.78 7.65
N VAL A 311 -10.92 11.25 7.67
CA VAL A 311 -10.37 12.20 6.70
C VAL A 311 -9.34 11.47 5.84
N ILE A 312 -9.56 11.43 4.53
CA ILE A 312 -8.67 10.76 3.56
C ILE A 312 -7.94 11.81 2.73
N SER A 313 -6.60 11.77 2.76
CA SER A 313 -5.75 12.61 1.91
C SER A 313 -5.46 11.92 0.57
N ARG A 314 -5.63 12.65 -0.54
CA ARG A 314 -5.35 12.19 -1.89
C ARG A 314 -4.50 13.20 -2.68
N LYS A 315 -3.85 12.73 -3.74
CA LYS A 315 -3.30 13.58 -4.81
C LYS A 315 -4.04 13.27 -6.11
N ASP A 316 -5.04 14.08 -6.44
CA ASP A 316 -5.98 13.75 -7.53
C ASP A 316 -5.43 14.09 -8.93
N THR A 317 -4.33 14.83 -9.02
CA THR A 317 -3.68 15.16 -10.29
C THR A 317 -2.96 13.92 -10.84
N PRO A 318 -3.31 13.42 -12.03
CA PRO A 318 -2.65 12.25 -12.59
C PRO A 318 -1.22 12.60 -13.04
N ARG A 319 -0.26 11.80 -12.61
CA ARG A 319 1.16 11.91 -12.99
C ARG A 319 1.72 10.56 -13.49
N PRO A 320 2.81 10.58 -14.28
CA PRO A 320 3.43 9.34 -14.79
C PRO A 320 4.12 8.50 -13.70
N SER A 321 4.67 9.13 -12.66
CA SER A 321 5.37 8.46 -11.56
C SER A 321 5.05 9.09 -10.21
N SER A 322 5.37 8.40 -9.10
CA SER A 322 5.20 8.96 -7.75
C SER A 322 6.09 10.17 -7.52
N VAL A 323 7.30 10.20 -8.09
CA VAL A 323 8.22 11.35 -8.01
C VAL A 323 7.60 12.59 -8.63
N ASP A 324 6.90 12.44 -9.75
CA ASP A 324 6.18 13.55 -10.41
C ASP A 324 5.00 14.08 -9.58
N THR A 325 4.54 13.33 -8.57
CA THR A 325 3.49 13.80 -7.65
C THR A 325 4.05 14.59 -6.48
N TYR A 326 5.37 14.65 -6.27
CA TYR A 326 5.98 15.16 -5.04
C TYR A 326 5.46 16.54 -4.65
N ASP A 327 5.45 17.50 -5.59
CA ASP A 327 4.98 18.87 -5.38
C ASP A 327 3.48 19.09 -5.66
N ASP A 328 2.73 18.05 -6.01
CA ASP A 328 1.29 18.19 -6.24
C ASP A 328 0.53 18.50 -4.94
N ASP A 329 -0.46 19.36 -5.06
CA ASP A 329 -1.36 19.70 -3.96
C ASP A 329 -2.22 18.49 -3.54
N TYR A 330 -2.46 18.39 -2.25
CA TYR A 330 -3.37 17.41 -1.68
C TYR A 330 -4.83 17.87 -1.78
N THR A 331 -5.72 16.89 -1.93
CA THR A 331 -7.14 17.01 -1.65
C THR A 331 -7.47 16.29 -0.35
N LEU A 332 -8.20 16.94 0.55
CA LEU A 332 -8.74 16.30 1.75
C LEU A 332 -10.20 15.91 1.52
N TYR A 333 -10.52 14.65 1.72
CA TYR A 333 -11.90 14.14 1.70
C TYR A 333 -12.36 13.84 3.12
N VAL A 334 -13.38 14.53 3.60
CA VAL A 334 -13.91 14.43 4.95
C VAL A 334 -15.21 13.64 4.92
N PHE A 335 -15.27 12.51 5.62
CA PHE A 335 -16.44 11.62 5.71
C PHE A 335 -16.96 11.58 7.14
N PRO A 336 -17.94 12.41 7.53
CA PRO A 336 -18.39 12.48 8.93
C PRO A 336 -19.13 11.21 9.39
N ASN A 337 -18.94 10.82 10.64
CA ASN A 337 -19.68 9.71 11.27
C ASN A 337 -21.14 10.12 11.62
N SER A 338 -21.84 9.31 12.43
CA SER A 338 -23.17 9.63 12.96
C SER A 338 -23.20 10.87 13.87
N GLU A 339 -22.07 11.20 14.49
CA GLU A 339 -21.87 12.35 15.38
C GLU A 339 -21.32 13.59 14.65
N ASN A 340 -21.28 13.57 13.32
CA ASN A 340 -20.69 14.62 12.48
C ASN A 340 -19.22 14.92 12.75
N CYS A 341 -18.48 13.94 13.26
CA CYS A 341 -17.04 14.01 13.49
C CYS A 341 -16.28 13.24 12.41
N ALA A 342 -15.04 13.64 12.12
CA ALA A 342 -14.08 12.84 11.36
C ALA A 342 -12.63 13.14 11.78
N GLU A 343 -11.76 12.15 11.61
CA GLU A 343 -10.35 12.25 11.95
C GLU A 343 -9.48 11.56 10.89
N GLY A 344 -8.28 12.07 10.66
CA GLY A 344 -7.32 11.45 9.77
C GLY A 344 -5.92 12.02 9.95
N PHE A 345 -4.96 11.36 9.33
CA PHE A 345 -3.55 11.73 9.42
C PHE A 345 -2.92 11.82 8.05
N LEU A 346 -1.90 12.66 7.94
CA LEU A 346 -1.07 12.82 6.74
C LEU A 346 0.39 12.86 7.16
N TYR A 347 1.16 11.89 6.69
CA TYR A 347 2.62 11.87 6.81
C TYR A 347 3.28 12.32 5.49
N VAL A 348 4.29 13.19 5.60
CA VAL A 348 5.08 13.67 4.46
C VAL A 348 6.55 13.80 4.87
N ASP A 349 7.45 13.27 4.05
CA ASP A 349 8.90 13.47 4.09
C ASP A 349 9.45 13.55 2.64
N ASP A 350 10.76 13.46 2.47
CA ASP A 350 11.43 13.50 1.16
C ASP A 350 11.23 12.25 0.27
N MET A 351 10.49 11.24 0.74
CA MET A 351 10.22 9.95 0.07
C MET A 351 11.44 9.06 -0.24
N GLU A 352 12.65 9.45 0.14
CA GLU A 352 13.87 8.77 -0.30
C GLU A 352 14.86 8.46 0.82
N THR A 353 15.09 9.38 1.75
CA THR A 353 16.22 9.30 2.68
C THR A 353 15.82 8.87 4.10
N PHE A 354 16.81 8.69 4.96
CA PHE A 354 16.61 8.49 6.41
C PHE A 354 16.50 9.81 7.19
N SER A 355 16.42 10.98 6.55
CA SER A 355 16.30 12.27 7.25
C SER A 355 15.09 12.37 8.19
N TYR A 356 14.04 11.58 7.95
CA TYR A 356 12.91 11.48 8.88
C TYR A 356 13.33 11.04 10.30
N GLN A 357 14.43 10.27 10.43
CA GLN A 357 14.99 9.86 11.74
C GLN A 357 15.56 11.05 12.53
N GLN A 358 15.91 12.13 11.84
CA GLN A 358 16.34 13.41 12.42
C GLN A 358 15.17 14.40 12.58
N GLY A 359 13.94 13.92 12.33
CA GLY A 359 12.73 14.71 12.43
C GLY A 359 12.37 15.48 11.16
N GLU A 360 13.05 15.27 10.02
CA GLU A 360 12.75 15.99 8.77
C GLU A 360 11.49 15.40 8.08
N TYR A 361 10.34 15.59 8.71
CA TYR A 361 9.04 15.18 8.20
C TYR A 361 7.92 16.02 8.85
N ALA A 362 6.72 15.93 8.28
CA ALA A 362 5.48 16.42 8.87
C ALA A 362 4.50 15.27 9.12
N TYR A 363 3.97 15.18 10.35
CA TYR A 363 2.86 14.29 10.67
C TYR A 363 1.68 15.12 11.19
N ILE A 364 0.69 15.27 10.32
CA ILE A 364 -0.41 16.22 10.45
C ILE A 364 -1.65 15.47 10.89
N HIS A 365 -2.29 15.98 11.93
CA HIS A 365 -3.57 15.54 12.43
C HIS A 365 -4.68 16.44 11.90
N LEU A 366 -5.62 15.83 11.18
CA LEU A 366 -6.79 16.47 10.58
C LEU A 366 -8.03 16.05 11.38
N LYS A 367 -8.70 17.01 12.01
CA LYS A 367 -9.89 16.74 12.82
C LYS A 367 -11.05 17.62 12.39
N PHE A 368 -12.16 17.00 12.04
CA PHE A 368 -13.43 17.65 11.74
C PHE A 368 -14.41 17.40 12.88
N ASP A 369 -14.96 18.48 13.44
CA ASP A 369 -16.00 18.44 14.46
C ASP A 369 -16.72 19.80 14.45
N ASN A 370 -18.02 19.81 14.75
CA ASN A 370 -18.84 21.02 14.83
C ASN A 370 -18.73 21.90 13.56
N LEU A 371 -18.71 21.26 12.38
CA LEU A 371 -18.54 21.93 11.08
C LEU A 371 -17.20 22.67 10.90
N ILE A 372 -16.19 22.35 11.72
CA ILE A 372 -14.86 22.93 11.67
C ILE A 372 -13.82 21.83 11.41
N LEU A 373 -13.10 21.92 10.29
CA LEU A 373 -11.90 21.12 10.04
C LEU A 373 -10.68 21.85 10.58
N LYS A 374 -9.89 21.19 11.42
CA LYS A 374 -8.64 21.72 12.00
C LYS A 374 -7.46 20.87 11.55
N SER A 375 -6.38 21.53 11.16
CA SER A 375 -5.06 20.91 10.95
C SER A 375 -4.13 21.29 12.09
N ARG A 376 -3.51 20.28 12.71
CA ARG A 376 -2.52 20.44 13.80
C ARG A 376 -1.35 19.49 13.59
N PHE A 377 -0.14 19.92 13.92
CA PHE A 377 1.02 19.03 13.93
C PHE A 377 1.01 18.14 15.16
N LYS A 378 1.15 16.82 14.97
CA LYS A 378 1.49 15.89 16.07
C LYS A 378 2.99 15.88 16.34
N TYR A 379 3.79 16.05 15.28
CA TYR A 379 5.23 16.22 15.33
C TYR A 379 5.67 17.23 14.27
N TYR A 380 6.61 18.10 14.62
CA TYR A 380 7.14 19.12 13.73
C TYR A 380 8.62 19.41 14.07
N ASN A 381 9.49 19.28 13.07
CA ASN A 381 10.81 19.90 13.08
C ASN A 381 10.80 21.09 12.11
N ILE A 382 11.20 22.27 12.58
CA ILE A 382 11.26 23.53 11.79
C ILE A 382 12.13 23.37 10.53
N ALA A 383 13.10 22.46 10.57
CA ALA A 383 14.03 22.23 9.45
C ALA A 383 13.35 21.64 8.21
N TYR A 384 12.24 20.89 8.37
CA TYR A 384 11.51 20.36 7.21
C TYR A 384 10.63 21.44 6.59
N GLN A 385 10.75 21.61 5.28
CA GLN A 385 9.92 22.52 4.49
C GLN A 385 9.35 21.73 3.32
N ALA A 386 8.02 21.63 3.26
CA ALA A 386 7.32 21.03 2.14
C ALA A 386 6.76 22.14 1.24
N ASN A 387 6.88 21.99 -0.08
CA ASN A 387 6.29 22.93 -1.04
C ASN A 387 4.81 22.65 -1.35
N THR A 388 4.30 21.52 -0.87
CA THR A 388 2.94 21.04 -1.12
C THR A 388 1.89 21.84 -0.35
N LYS A 389 0.68 21.96 -0.90
CA LYS A 389 -0.45 22.63 -0.25
C LYS A 389 -1.66 21.72 -0.16
N ILE A 390 -2.65 22.13 0.61
CA ILE A 390 -4.03 21.68 0.45
C ILE A 390 -4.68 22.58 -0.61
N GLY A 391 -4.96 22.01 -1.78
CA GLY A 391 -5.58 22.68 -2.92
C GLY A 391 -7.10 22.56 -2.94
N ARG A 392 -7.64 21.50 -2.32
CA ARG A 392 -9.07 21.21 -2.28
C ARG A 392 -9.49 20.48 -1.00
N ILE A 393 -10.70 20.76 -0.54
CA ILE A 393 -11.34 20.01 0.55
C ILE A 393 -12.76 19.65 0.11
N VAL A 394 -13.12 18.37 0.23
CA VAL A 394 -14.44 17.84 -0.10
C VAL A 394 -15.05 17.22 1.15
N TYR A 395 -16.20 17.72 1.57
CA TYR A 395 -16.96 17.20 2.69
C TYR A 395 -18.13 16.35 2.17
N ALA A 396 -18.19 15.07 2.53
CA ALA A 396 -19.31 14.19 2.20
C ALA A 396 -20.52 14.44 3.13
N LEU A 397 -21.07 15.65 3.01
CA LEU A 397 -22.20 16.16 3.79
C LEU A 397 -23.32 16.60 2.84
N PRO A 398 -24.60 16.41 3.20
CA PRO A 398 -25.69 17.09 2.53
C PRO A 398 -25.46 18.61 2.59
N SER A 399 -25.63 19.29 1.46
CA SER A 399 -25.41 20.74 1.36
C SER A 399 -26.48 21.59 2.08
N LEU A 400 -27.49 20.96 2.70
CA LEU A 400 -28.64 21.64 3.27
C LEU A 400 -28.22 22.51 4.47
N GLY A 401 -28.07 23.82 4.23
CA GLY A 401 -27.81 24.82 5.26
C GLY A 401 -26.44 25.49 5.19
N ILE A 402 -25.47 24.93 4.46
CA ILE A 402 -24.12 25.49 4.31
C ILE A 402 -24.12 26.48 3.12
N LYS A 403 -23.78 27.74 3.37
CA LYS A 403 -23.80 28.84 2.40
C LYS A 403 -22.41 29.41 2.10
N SER A 404 -21.51 29.34 3.07
CA SER A 404 -20.14 29.86 2.93
C SER A 404 -19.16 29.01 3.72
N ALA A 405 -17.87 29.22 3.46
CA ALA A 405 -16.81 28.72 4.31
C ALA A 405 -15.83 29.83 4.65
N LYS A 406 -15.28 29.76 5.85
CA LYS A 406 -14.28 30.70 6.35
C LYS A 406 -13.03 29.93 6.73
N ILE A 407 -11.89 30.36 6.20
CA ILE A 407 -10.59 29.78 6.53
C ILE A 407 -9.87 30.71 7.49
N ILE A 408 -9.26 30.12 8.51
CA ILE A 408 -8.38 30.80 9.46
C ILE A 408 -7.01 30.14 9.39
N THR A 409 -5.97 30.91 9.06
CA THR A 409 -4.56 30.47 9.09
C THR A 409 -3.68 31.64 9.46
N LYS A 410 -2.64 31.42 10.27
CA LYS A 410 -1.73 32.47 10.77
C LYS A 410 -2.45 33.70 11.37
N GLY A 411 -3.59 33.47 12.03
CA GLY A 411 -4.43 34.54 12.61
C GLY A 411 -5.22 35.38 11.59
N LEU A 412 -5.08 35.11 10.30
CA LEU A 412 -5.83 35.76 9.23
C LEU A 412 -7.06 34.94 8.87
N SER A 413 -8.17 35.63 8.62
CA SER A 413 -9.44 35.04 8.24
C SER A 413 -9.81 35.44 6.82
N LYS A 414 -10.26 34.48 6.01
CA LYS A 414 -10.73 34.73 4.64
C LYS A 414 -11.95 33.87 4.32
N GLU A 415 -12.98 34.47 3.73
CA GLU A 415 -14.10 33.73 3.15
C GLU A 415 -13.69 33.08 1.82
N VAL A 416 -14.19 31.87 1.60
CA VAL A 416 -13.93 31.08 0.40
C VAL A 416 -15.25 30.60 -0.18
N PRO A 417 -15.45 30.70 -1.50
CA PRO A 417 -16.64 30.18 -2.13
C PRO A 417 -16.69 28.65 -1.98
N ILE A 418 -17.91 28.14 -1.89
CA ILE A 418 -18.19 26.71 -1.84
C ILE A 418 -18.96 26.28 -3.08
N THR A 419 -18.75 25.04 -3.49
CA THR A 419 -19.58 24.34 -4.48
C THR A 419 -20.37 23.26 -3.76
N CYS A 420 -21.68 23.24 -3.96
CA CYS A 420 -22.57 22.28 -3.30
C CYS A 420 -23.11 21.27 -4.32
N GLY A 421 -22.92 19.99 -4.03
CA GLY A 421 -23.60 18.88 -4.70
C GLY A 421 -24.78 18.36 -3.87
N SER A 422 -25.40 17.27 -4.36
CA SER A 422 -26.44 16.56 -3.61
C SER A 422 -25.92 15.91 -2.32
N HIS A 423 -24.67 15.47 -2.33
CA HIS A 423 -24.05 14.71 -1.23
C HIS A 423 -22.70 15.28 -0.77
N TYR A 424 -22.31 16.45 -1.27
CA TYR A 424 -21.04 17.04 -0.88
C TYR A 424 -21.04 18.57 -0.85
N VAL A 425 -20.09 19.12 -0.09
CA VAL A 425 -19.66 20.52 -0.12
C VAL A 425 -18.17 20.54 -0.45
N GLU A 426 -17.77 21.34 -1.44
CA GLU A 426 -16.40 21.42 -1.93
C GLU A 426 -15.86 22.85 -1.81
N LEU A 427 -14.63 22.97 -1.32
CA LEU A 427 -13.81 24.17 -1.39
C LEU A 427 -12.64 23.89 -2.32
N SER A 428 -12.48 24.70 -3.36
CA SER A 428 -11.47 24.51 -4.41
C SER A 428 -10.57 25.74 -4.58
N ASN A 429 -9.45 25.57 -5.28
CA ASN A 429 -8.42 26.60 -5.49
C ASN A 429 -7.84 27.16 -4.19
N LEU A 430 -7.74 26.29 -3.17
CA LEU A 430 -7.09 26.62 -1.90
C LEU A 430 -5.58 26.70 -2.09
N LYS A 431 -4.90 27.38 -1.16
CA LYS A 431 -3.45 27.51 -1.10
C LYS A 431 -2.98 27.40 0.35
N LEU A 432 -3.54 26.43 1.08
CA LEU A 432 -3.17 26.24 2.49
C LEU A 432 -1.86 25.48 2.53
N ASP A 433 -0.83 26.10 3.07
CA ASP A 433 0.43 25.42 3.29
C ASP A 433 0.22 24.23 4.24
N ILE A 434 0.71 23.04 3.89
CA ILE A 434 0.60 21.88 4.79
C ILE A 434 1.44 22.07 6.06
N MET A 435 2.39 23.00 6.03
CA MET A 435 3.27 23.37 7.13
C MET A 435 2.67 24.45 8.05
N ASP A 436 1.45 24.91 7.75
CA ASP A 436 0.68 25.81 8.62
C ASP A 436 -0.50 25.10 9.29
N SER A 437 -0.72 25.39 10.58
CA SER A 437 -2.02 25.06 11.20
C SER A 437 -3.12 25.95 10.60
N PHE A 438 -4.25 25.33 10.28
CA PHE A 438 -5.40 26.02 9.74
C PHE A 438 -6.70 25.50 10.34
N GLU A 439 -7.74 26.33 10.27
CA GLU A 439 -9.12 25.95 10.53
C GLU A 439 -9.99 26.31 9.34
N VAL A 440 -10.95 25.44 8.98
CA VAL A 440 -11.95 25.69 7.96
C VAL A 440 -13.33 25.53 8.60
N HIS A 441 -14.06 26.63 8.68
CA HIS A 441 -15.38 26.72 9.30
C HIS A 441 -16.43 26.73 8.19
N LEU A 442 -17.33 25.74 8.15
CA LEU A 442 -18.50 25.76 7.27
C LEU A 442 -19.63 26.52 7.97
N GLN A 443 -20.31 27.41 7.24
CA GLN A 443 -21.31 28.35 7.77
C GLN A 443 -22.66 28.25 7.09
#